data_AF-A0A962IQT1-F1
#
_entry.id   AF-A0A962IQT1-F1
#
_cell.length_a   1.000
_cell.length_b   1.000
_cell.length_c   1.000
_cell.angle_alpha   90.00
_cell.angle_beta   90.00
_cell.angle_gamma   90.00
#
_symmetry.space_group_name_H-M   'P 1'
#
loop_
_entity.id
_entity.type
_entity.pdbx_description
1 polymer ?
#
loop_
_entity_poly.entity_id
_entity_poly.type
_entity_poly.pdbx_seq_one_letter_code
_entity_poly.pdbx_strand_id
1 'polypeptide(L)'
;MAILASMTDFVQEGVEVVNLIDTNGHRVSGANSQGLACYEQAANALLCMVDDPVASVASALAASPTMTMAHVLNAWLHLLGTDPGGDVVARASCDAAAALDADDRERA
;
A
#
# COMPACT_ATOMS: atom_id res chain seq x y z
N MET A 1 2.58 -44.65 8.17
CA MET A 1 4.05 -44.54 8.00
C MET A 1 4.29 -44.25 6.53
N ALA A 2 3.95 -43.05 6.05
CA ALA A 2 4.65 -41.77 6.21
C ALA A 2 5.99 -41.74 5.46
N ILE A 3 6.09 -40.73 4.57
CA ILE A 3 7.29 -40.17 3.96
C ILE A 3 7.78 -40.89 2.70
N LEU A 4 7.25 -40.47 1.55
CA LEU A 4 7.98 -40.44 0.27
C LEU A 4 7.31 -39.43 -0.71
N ALA A 5 6.93 -38.26 -0.18
CA ALA A 5 6.69 -37.06 -0.98
C ALA A 5 7.84 -36.09 -0.63
N SER A 6 8.94 -36.18 -1.37
CA SER A 6 10.10 -35.30 -1.18
C SER A 6 10.88 -35.17 -2.47
N MET A 7 11.27 -33.92 -2.73
CA MET A 7 12.30 -33.44 -3.68
C MET A 7 11.88 -32.86 -5.04
N THR A 8 10.59 -32.60 -5.27
CA THR A 8 10.17 -31.67 -6.35
C THR A 8 9.23 -30.54 -5.93
N ASP A 9 8.70 -30.57 -4.69
CA ASP A 9 7.80 -29.52 -4.16
C ASP A 9 8.51 -28.36 -3.44
N PHE A 10 9.85 -28.34 -3.41
CA PHE A 10 10.61 -27.38 -2.58
C PHE A 10 11.15 -26.14 -3.32
N VAL A 11 10.75 -25.91 -4.58
CA VAL A 11 11.24 -24.75 -5.38
C VAL A 11 10.11 -23.94 -6.04
N GLN A 12 8.88 -24.03 -5.53
CA GLN A 12 7.80 -23.10 -5.87
C GLN A 12 7.14 -22.44 -4.63
N GLU A 13 7.93 -22.05 -3.62
CA GLU A 13 7.51 -21.00 -2.67
C GLU A 13 7.83 -19.61 -3.26
N GLY A 14 7.44 -19.41 -4.52
CA GLY A 14 7.52 -18.11 -5.18
C GLY A 14 6.36 -17.26 -4.66
N VAL A 15 6.67 -16.08 -4.12
CA VAL A 15 5.75 -14.99 -3.77
C VAL A 15 4.45 -15.13 -4.57
N GLU A 16 3.39 -15.64 -3.92
CA GLU A 16 2.08 -15.62 -4.53
C GLU A 16 1.80 -14.14 -4.77
N VAL A 17 1.82 -13.72 -6.04
CA VAL A 17 1.44 -12.37 -6.43
C VAL A 17 -0.07 -12.34 -6.25
N VAL A 18 -0.50 -12.25 -4.99
CA VAL A 18 -1.91 -12.12 -4.64
C VAL A 18 -2.35 -10.84 -5.32
N ASN A 19 -3.20 -10.99 -6.32
CA ASN A 19 -3.76 -9.87 -7.04
C ASN A 19 -4.77 -9.18 -6.12
N LEU A 20 -4.25 -8.35 -5.23
CA LEU A 20 -5.03 -7.63 -4.24
C LEU A 20 -5.79 -6.51 -4.92
N ILE A 21 -7.11 -6.57 -4.80
CA ILE A 21 -8.06 -5.63 -5.38
C ILE A 21 -8.63 -4.80 -4.23
N ASP A 22 -8.61 -3.47 -4.37
CA ASP A 22 -9.25 -2.56 -3.42
C ASP A 22 -10.78 -2.57 -3.55
N THR A 23 -11.45 -1.92 -2.61
CA THR A 23 -12.91 -1.74 -2.61
C THR A 23 -13.45 -1.04 -3.88
N ASN A 24 -12.60 -0.32 -4.63
CA ASN A 24 -12.97 0.32 -5.90
C ASN A 24 -12.80 -0.59 -7.11
N GLY A 25 -12.35 -1.84 -6.93
CA GLY A 25 -12.16 -2.80 -8.00
C GLY A 25 -10.81 -2.65 -8.72
N HIS A 26 -9.85 -1.94 -8.14
CA HIS A 26 -8.53 -1.75 -8.73
C HIS A 26 -7.47 -2.62 -8.08
N ARG A 27 -6.59 -3.18 -8.91
CA ARG A 27 -5.36 -3.80 -8.42
C ARG A 27 -4.50 -2.76 -7.72
N VAL A 28 -3.86 -3.16 -6.63
CA VAL A 28 -2.95 -2.29 -5.87
C VAL A 28 -1.54 -2.85 -5.87
N SER A 29 -0.63 -2.20 -6.60
CA SER A 29 0.74 -2.70 -6.78
C SER A 29 1.52 -2.66 -5.46
N GLY A 30 2.29 -3.73 -5.20
CA GLY A 30 3.17 -3.84 -4.02
C GLY A 30 2.46 -3.95 -2.67
N ALA A 31 1.13 -4.10 -2.66
CA ALA A 31 0.36 -4.32 -1.46
C ALA A 31 0.52 -5.77 -0.93
N ASN A 32 0.50 -5.92 0.39
CA ASN A 32 0.08 -7.16 1.05
C ASN A 32 -1.28 -6.95 1.73
N SER A 33 -1.86 -8.03 2.27
CA SER A 33 -3.22 -8.00 2.84
C SER A 33 -3.37 -7.02 4.01
N GLN A 34 -2.35 -6.92 4.89
CA GLN A 34 -2.37 -5.98 5.99
C GLN A 34 -2.23 -4.53 5.51
N GLY A 35 -1.33 -4.28 4.55
CA GLY A 35 -1.15 -2.96 3.93
C GLY A 35 -2.42 -2.48 3.26
N LEU A 36 -3.10 -3.36 2.51
CA LEU A 36 -4.38 -3.05 1.88
C LEU A 36 -5.45 -2.70 2.92
N ALA A 37 -5.60 -3.49 3.99
CA ALA A 37 -6.58 -3.22 5.03
C ALA A 37 -6.36 -1.86 5.71
N CYS A 38 -5.11 -1.52 6.04
CA CYS A 38 -4.77 -0.22 6.62
C CYS A 38 -4.97 0.94 5.63
N TYR A 39 -4.67 0.73 4.35
CA TYR A 39 -4.93 1.70 3.28
C TYR A 39 -6.43 1.97 3.12
N GLU A 40 -7.26 0.93 3.10
CA GLU A 40 -8.72 1.08 3.01
C GLU A 40 -9.29 1.75 4.26
N GLN A 41 -8.76 1.44 5.44
CA GLN A 41 -9.11 2.16 6.67
C GLN A 41 -8.76 3.66 6.55
N ALA A 42 -7.56 4.00 6.05
CA ALA A 42 -7.14 5.38 5.86
C ALA A 42 -8.03 6.12 4.83
N ALA A 43 -8.37 5.47 3.72
CA ALA A 43 -9.26 6.03 2.71
C ALA A 43 -10.66 6.26 3.28
N ASN A 44 -11.21 5.31 4.04
CA ASN A 44 -12.49 5.47 4.72
C ASN A 44 -12.46 6.60 5.75
N ALA A 45 -11.41 6.67 6.58
CA ALA A 45 -11.19 7.72 7.57
C ALA A 45 -11.18 9.12 6.92
N LEU A 46 -10.45 9.28 5.81
CA LEU A 46 -10.41 10.52 5.04
C LEU A 46 -11.79 10.88 4.46
N LEU A 47 -12.45 9.94 3.79
CA LEU A 47 -13.72 10.21 3.10
C LEU A 47 -14.88 10.46 4.05
N CYS A 48 -14.91 9.78 5.20
CA CYS A 48 -15.94 9.92 6.23
C CYS A 48 -15.62 11.00 7.27
N MET A 49 -14.41 11.58 7.24
CA MET A 49 -13.90 12.52 8.25
C MET A 49 -13.96 11.95 9.66
N VAL A 50 -13.49 10.71 9.82
CA VAL A 50 -13.42 9.98 11.10
C VAL A 50 -12.00 9.50 11.38
N ASP A 51 -11.71 9.19 12.64
CA ASP A 51 -10.43 8.64 13.09
C ASP A 51 -9.20 9.47 12.64
N ASP A 52 -8.04 8.83 12.52
CA ASP A 52 -6.79 9.44 12.06
C ASP A 52 -6.29 8.75 10.78
N PRO A 53 -6.59 9.32 9.59
CA PRO A 53 -6.15 8.74 8.32
C PRO A 53 -4.63 8.78 8.13
N VAL A 54 -3.91 9.71 8.78
CA VAL A 54 -2.45 9.80 8.69
C VAL A 54 -1.80 8.64 9.45
N ALA A 55 -2.30 8.31 10.64
CA ALA A 55 -1.84 7.14 11.39
C ALA A 55 -2.16 5.82 10.66
N SER A 56 -3.35 5.71 10.04
CA SER A 56 -3.73 4.53 9.27
C SER A 56 -2.86 4.32 8.02
N VAL A 57 -2.57 5.37 7.24
CA VAL A 57 -1.71 5.23 6.05
C VAL A 57 -0.25 4.96 6.44
N ALA A 58 0.24 5.52 7.56
CA ALA A 58 1.56 5.18 8.08
C ALA A 58 1.66 3.69 8.44
N SER A 59 0.58 3.12 8.99
CA SER A 59 0.50 1.68 9.25
C SER A 59 0.48 0.85 7.96
N ALA A 60 -0.19 1.34 6.91
CA ALA A 60 -0.17 0.72 5.59
C ALA A 60 1.24 0.69 4.99
N LEU A 61 1.97 1.81 5.08
CA LEU A 61 3.36 1.92 4.61
C LEU A 61 4.33 1.05 5.42
N ALA A 62 4.14 0.94 6.73
CA ALA A 62 4.94 0.04 7.56
C ALA A 62 4.71 -1.43 7.20
N ALA A 63 3.46 -1.81 6.90
CA ALA A 63 3.11 -3.16 6.48
C ALA A 63 3.54 -3.47 5.04
N SER A 64 3.41 -2.51 4.13
CA SER A 64 3.73 -2.64 2.70
C SER A 64 4.53 -1.43 2.19
N PRO A 65 5.84 -1.36 2.44
CA PRO A 65 6.67 -0.22 2.03
C PRO A 65 6.74 -0.01 0.52
N THR A 66 6.45 -1.05 -0.26
CA THR A 66 6.45 -1.05 -1.73
C THR A 66 5.05 -0.81 -2.32
N MET A 67 4.05 -0.48 -1.50
CA MET A 67 2.68 -0.22 -1.96
C MET A 67 2.56 1.21 -2.52
N THR A 68 2.45 1.33 -3.84
CA THR A 68 2.41 2.63 -4.54
C THR A 68 1.29 3.53 -4.01
N MET A 69 0.05 3.03 -3.94
CA MET A 69 -1.09 3.85 -3.53
C MET A 69 -1.05 4.30 -2.06
N ALA A 70 -0.34 3.59 -1.18
CA ALA A 70 -0.16 4.05 0.20
C ALA A 70 0.74 5.29 0.27
N HIS A 71 1.79 5.35 -0.56
CA HIS A 71 2.62 6.56 -0.70
C HIS A 71 1.82 7.72 -1.30
N VAL A 72 1.03 7.46 -2.35
CA VAL A 72 0.17 8.47 -2.98
C VAL A 72 -0.84 9.04 -1.98
N LEU A 73 -1.52 8.18 -1.21
CA LEU A 73 -2.47 8.62 -0.18
C LEU A 73 -1.77 9.40 0.94
N ASN A 74 -0.58 8.98 1.38
CA ASN A 74 0.20 9.72 2.38
C ASN A 74 0.56 11.12 1.89
N ALA A 75 0.98 11.25 0.63
CA ALA A 75 1.26 12.56 0.02
C ALA A 75 0.00 13.43 -0.03
N TRP A 76 -1.12 12.87 -0.47
CA TRP A 76 -2.40 13.57 -0.56
C TRP A 76 -2.86 14.12 0.80
N LEU A 77 -2.79 13.31 1.86
CA LEU A 77 -3.17 13.72 3.20
C LEU A 77 -2.34 14.89 3.72
N HIS A 78 -1.02 14.88 3.49
CA HIS A 78 -0.14 15.96 3.94
C HIS A 78 -0.29 17.24 3.10
N LEU A 79 -0.69 17.14 1.83
CA LEU A 79 -1.01 18.30 0.99
C LEU A 79 -2.38 18.92 1.31
N LEU A 80 -3.34 18.13 1.77
CA LEU A 80 -4.65 18.62 2.21
C LEU A 80 -4.59 19.31 3.58
N GLY A 81 -3.63 18.93 4.42
CA GLY A 81 -3.42 19.53 5.73
C GLY A 81 -2.93 20.99 5.66
N THR A 82 -2.99 21.66 6.81
CA THR A 82 -2.48 23.03 6.97
C THR A 82 -1.13 23.08 7.67
N ASP A 83 -0.50 21.94 7.90
CA ASP A 83 0.81 21.87 8.54
C ASP A 83 1.90 22.41 7.59
N PRO A 84 2.70 23.41 8.01
CA PRO A 84 3.75 23.99 7.17
C PRO A 84 4.86 23.01 6.77
N GLY A 85 4.96 21.82 7.38
CA GLY A 85 5.89 20.77 6.99
C GLY A 85 5.31 19.70 6.06
N GLY A 86 4.01 19.76 5.75
CA GLY A 86 3.31 18.73 4.99
C GLY A 86 3.83 18.57 3.56
N ASP A 87 4.29 19.65 2.93
CA ASP A 87 4.83 19.63 1.57
C ASP A 87 6.12 18.79 1.44
N VAL A 88 6.98 18.83 2.46
CA VAL A 88 8.21 18.03 2.50
C VAL A 88 7.88 16.54 2.58
N VAL A 89 6.94 16.16 3.44
CA VAL A 89 6.49 14.77 3.58
C VAL A 89 5.83 14.30 2.28
N ALA A 90 4.96 15.13 1.71
CA ALA A 90 4.27 14.79 0.47
C ALA A 90 5.24 14.60 -0.70
N ARG A 91 6.25 15.46 -0.82
CA ARG A 91 7.29 15.31 -1.85
C ARG A 91 8.01 13.98 -1.72
N ALA A 92 8.48 13.65 -0.51
CA ALA A 92 9.19 12.41 -0.25
C ALA A 92 8.32 11.17 -0.57
N SER A 93 7.02 11.21 -0.27
CA SER A 93 6.09 10.15 -0.64
C SER A 93 5.86 10.06 -2.15
N CYS A 94 5.73 11.17 -2.86
CA CYS A 94 5.67 11.13 -4.33
C CYS A 94 6.94 10.56 -4.96
N ASP A 95 8.12 10.94 -4.45
CA ASP A 95 9.40 10.43 -4.93
C ASP A 95 9.53 8.92 -4.68
N ALA A 96 9.09 8.45 -3.51
CA ALA A 96 9.03 7.03 -3.18
C ALA A 96 8.05 6.28 -4.11
N ALA A 97 6.85 6.81 -4.33
CA ALA A 97 5.87 6.22 -5.24
C ALA A 97 6.39 6.11 -6.68
N ALA A 98 7.06 7.15 -7.18
CA ALA A 98 7.61 7.20 -8.53
C ALA A 98 8.74 6.18 -8.77
N ALA A 99 9.39 5.71 -7.71
CA ALA A 99 10.43 4.68 -7.78
C ALA A 99 9.90 3.24 -7.76
N LEU A 100 8.58 3.05 -7.54
CA LEU A 100 7.96 1.73 -7.43
C LEU A 100 7.39 1.24 -8.77
N ASP A 101 7.20 -0.08 -8.87
CA ASP A 101 6.60 -0.74 -10.03
C ASP A 101 5.06 -0.60 -10.01
N ALA A 102 4.61 0.65 -10.20
CA ALA A 102 3.22 1.03 -10.32
C ALA A 102 2.58 0.45 -11.60
N ASP A 103 1.27 0.34 -11.66
CA ASP A 103 0.59 0.10 -12.94
C ASP A 103 0.30 1.41 -13.71
N ASP A 104 -0.26 1.30 -14.92
CA ASP A 104 -0.56 2.47 -15.75
C ASP A 104 -1.56 3.43 -15.09
N ARG A 105 -2.51 2.91 -14.30
CA ARG A 105 -3.48 3.73 -13.58
C ARG A 105 -2.80 4.48 -12.44
N GLU A 106 -1.96 3.80 -11.67
CA GLU A 106 -1.25 4.38 -10.53
C GLU A 106 -0.22 5.44 -10.93
N ARG A 107 0.25 5.44 -12.19
CA ARG A 107 1.17 6.45 -12.75
C ARG A 107 0.49 7.70 -13.32
N ALA A 108 -0.77 7.59 -13.73
CA ALA A 108 -1.50 8.62 -14.46
C ALA A 108 -1.95 9.78 -13.55
#